data_AF-A0A1H0F868-F1
#
_entry.id   AF-A0A1H0F868-F1
#
_cell.length_a   1.000
_cell.length_b   1.000
_cell.length_c   1.000
_cell.angle_alpha   90.00
_cell.angle_beta   90.00
_cell.angle_gamma   90.00
#
_symmetry.space_group_name_H-M   'P 1'
#
loop_
_entity.id
_entity.type
_entity.pdbx_description
1 polymer ?
#
loop_
_entity_poly.entity_id
_entity_poly.type
_entity_poly.pdbx_seq_one_letter_code
_entity_poly.pdbx_strand_id
1 'polypeptide(L)'
;SSRKAARFVRFCDAFSIPLLTLVDVPGFLPGTAQEYGGVIKHGAKLLFAYSQATVPMVTLITRKAYGGAYDVMASKHIGADVNYAWPTAEIAVMGAKGATEILYRSELGDAEKIAARTKEYEERFANPFVAAERGFIDEVIMPHSSRRRIARAFASLSNKQVDVRWRKHDTIPL
;
A
#
# COMPACT_ATOMS: atom_id res chain seq x y z
N SER A 1 -4.10 -11.92 -8.36
CA SER A 1 -4.81 -10.64 -8.19
C SER A 1 -4.19 -9.51 -9.02
N SER A 2 -2.87 -9.34 -9.02
CA SER A 2 -2.17 -8.19 -9.64
C SER A 2 -2.52 -7.96 -11.11
N ARG A 3 -2.57 -9.00 -11.95
CA ARG A 3 -2.96 -8.88 -13.38
C ARG A 3 -4.35 -8.26 -13.57
N LYS A 4 -5.31 -8.62 -12.70
CA LYS A 4 -6.70 -8.13 -12.76
C LYS A 4 -6.75 -6.64 -12.42
N ALA A 5 -6.19 -6.28 -11.27
CA ALA A 5 -6.20 -4.90 -10.79
C ALA A 5 -5.41 -3.97 -11.73
N ALA A 6 -4.25 -4.41 -12.22
CA ALA A 6 -3.41 -3.60 -13.12
C ALA A 6 -4.16 -3.18 -14.39
N ARG A 7 -4.92 -4.10 -15.00
CA ARG A 7 -5.72 -3.78 -16.19
C ARG A 7 -6.86 -2.83 -15.89
N PHE A 8 -7.50 -2.96 -14.73
CA PHE A 8 -8.57 -2.05 -14.28
C PHE A 8 -8.04 -0.64 -14.04
N VAL A 9 -6.92 -0.50 -13.31
CA VAL A 9 -6.26 0.79 -13.06
C VAL A 9 -5.90 1.49 -14.36
N ARG A 10 -5.26 0.79 -15.31
CA ARG A 10 -4.91 1.38 -16.62
C ARG A 10 -6.12 1.79 -17.43
N PHE A 11 -7.21 1.04 -17.37
CA PHE A 11 -8.47 1.42 -18.02
C PHE A 11 -9.02 2.72 -17.40
N CYS A 12 -9.13 2.79 -16.08
CA CYS A 12 -9.61 3.99 -15.40
C CYS A 12 -8.75 5.21 -15.75
N ASP A 13 -7.43 5.08 -15.70
CA ASP A 13 -6.50 6.16 -16.05
C ASP A 13 -6.66 6.62 -17.51
N ALA A 14 -6.72 5.68 -18.47
CA ALA A 14 -6.90 5.99 -19.89
C ALA A 14 -8.20 6.74 -20.20
N PHE A 15 -9.24 6.55 -19.38
CA PHE A 15 -10.55 7.19 -19.55
C PHE A 15 -10.82 8.29 -18.50
N SER A 16 -9.78 8.79 -17.83
CA SER A 16 -9.90 9.89 -16.85
C SER A 16 -10.86 9.60 -15.68
N ILE A 17 -10.97 8.33 -15.28
CA ILE A 17 -11.81 7.88 -14.17
C ILE A 17 -10.95 7.87 -12.88
N PRO A 18 -11.34 8.61 -11.82
CA PRO A 18 -10.63 8.62 -10.55
C PRO A 18 -10.58 7.24 -9.87
N LEU A 19 -9.51 7.01 -9.10
CA LEU A 19 -9.25 5.73 -8.44
C LEU A 19 -9.34 5.86 -6.91
N LEU A 20 -10.23 5.06 -6.32
CA LEU A 20 -10.29 4.83 -4.87
C LEU A 20 -9.74 3.45 -4.55
N THR A 21 -8.68 3.38 -3.74
CA THR A 21 -8.06 2.12 -3.32
C THR A 21 -8.32 1.86 -1.85
N LEU A 22 -8.93 0.72 -1.53
CA LEU A 22 -9.13 0.26 -0.15
C LEU A 22 -8.11 -0.83 0.18
N VAL A 23 -7.35 -0.65 1.26
CA VAL A 23 -6.19 -1.49 1.58
C VAL A 23 -6.39 -2.26 2.88
N ASP A 24 -6.40 -3.60 2.75
CA ASP A 24 -6.17 -4.57 3.82
C ASP A 24 -5.40 -5.75 3.24
N VAL A 25 -4.08 -5.63 3.17
CA VAL A 25 -3.17 -6.61 2.55
C VAL A 25 -2.02 -6.98 3.49
N PRO A 26 -1.88 -8.26 3.88
CA PRO A 26 -0.78 -8.71 4.74
C PRO A 26 0.53 -8.98 3.97
N GLY A 27 0.49 -8.99 2.63
CA GLY A 27 1.64 -9.32 1.79
C GLY A 27 1.23 -10.04 0.50
N PHE A 28 2.22 -10.56 -0.22
CA PHE A 28 2.02 -11.46 -1.35
C PHE A 28 1.80 -12.90 -0.88
N LEU A 29 1.12 -13.70 -1.69
CA LEU A 29 0.92 -15.12 -1.41
C LEU A 29 2.27 -15.86 -1.55
N PRO A 30 2.81 -16.49 -0.49
CA PRO A 30 4.04 -17.28 -0.60
C PRO A 30 3.77 -18.60 -1.33
N GLY A 31 4.80 -19.11 -2.02
CA GLY A 31 4.79 -20.47 -2.58
C GLY A 31 5.59 -20.60 -3.88
N THR A 32 6.26 -21.74 -4.08
CA THR A 32 7.07 -22.02 -5.26
C THR A 32 6.28 -21.90 -6.57
N ALA A 33 5.00 -22.29 -6.57
CA ALA A 33 4.12 -22.12 -7.71
C ALA A 33 3.92 -20.65 -8.11
N GLN A 34 3.91 -19.71 -7.15
CA GLN A 34 3.83 -18.28 -7.46
C GLN A 34 5.13 -17.78 -8.08
N GLU A 35 6.28 -18.20 -7.53
CA GLU A 35 7.60 -17.84 -8.04
C GLU A 35 7.80 -18.35 -9.48
N TYR A 36 7.58 -19.65 -9.72
CA TYR A 36 7.65 -20.25 -11.06
C TYR A 36 6.59 -19.70 -12.01
N GLY A 37 5.43 -19.31 -11.47
CA GLY A 37 4.37 -18.62 -12.20
C GLY A 37 4.70 -17.16 -12.56
N GLY A 38 5.89 -16.65 -12.20
CA GLY A 38 6.33 -15.31 -12.57
C GLY A 38 5.70 -14.18 -11.75
N VAL A 39 5.44 -14.42 -10.45
CA VAL A 39 4.86 -13.42 -9.53
C VAL A 39 5.60 -12.09 -9.53
N ILE A 40 6.93 -12.10 -9.76
CA ILE A 40 7.73 -10.88 -9.89
C ILE A 40 7.19 -9.98 -11.01
N LYS A 41 7.05 -10.51 -12.24
CA LYS A 41 6.51 -9.74 -13.38
C LYS A 41 5.04 -9.43 -13.18
N HIS A 42 4.27 -10.38 -12.66
CA HIS A 42 2.83 -10.19 -12.48
C HIS A 42 2.48 -9.16 -11.39
N GLY A 43 3.24 -9.14 -10.29
CA GLY A 43 3.15 -8.16 -9.21
C GLY A 43 3.55 -6.77 -9.69
N ALA A 44 4.68 -6.68 -10.41
CA ALA A 44 5.17 -5.42 -10.96
C ALA A 44 4.17 -4.71 -11.89
N LYS A 45 3.27 -5.44 -12.57
CA LYS A 45 2.21 -4.83 -13.40
C LYS A 45 1.31 -3.88 -12.61
N LEU A 46 0.96 -4.22 -11.37
CA LEU A 46 0.08 -3.37 -10.56
C LEU A 46 0.83 -2.14 -10.05
N LEU A 47 2.07 -2.32 -9.61
CA LEU A 47 2.97 -1.22 -9.26
C LEU A 47 3.11 -0.23 -10.42
N PHE A 48 3.37 -0.77 -11.63
CA PHE A 48 3.50 0.03 -12.84
C PHE A 48 2.22 0.79 -13.16
N ALA A 49 1.06 0.13 -13.07
CA ALA A 49 -0.23 0.73 -13.38
C ALA A 49 -0.54 1.94 -12.48
N TYR A 50 -0.31 1.84 -11.17
CA TYR A 50 -0.49 2.98 -10.27
C TYR A 50 0.57 4.06 -10.48
N SER A 51 1.85 3.68 -10.62
CA SER A 51 2.93 4.67 -10.81
C SER A 51 2.83 5.45 -12.12
N GLN A 52 2.14 4.89 -13.12
CA GLN A 52 1.87 5.56 -14.39
C GLN A 52 0.61 6.45 -14.33
N ALA A 53 -0.32 6.16 -13.42
CA ALA A 53 -1.61 6.80 -13.41
C ALA A 53 -1.51 8.30 -13.08
N THR A 54 -2.25 9.11 -13.83
CA THR A 54 -2.30 10.57 -13.72
C THR A 54 -3.65 11.07 -13.18
N VAL A 55 -4.68 10.22 -13.22
CA VAL A 55 -5.98 10.51 -12.60
C VAL A 55 -5.87 10.76 -11.09
N PRO A 56 -6.88 11.41 -10.47
CA PRO A 56 -6.95 11.51 -9.02
C PRO A 56 -6.96 10.13 -8.36
N MET A 57 -6.06 9.94 -7.39
CA MET A 57 -5.87 8.71 -6.63
C MET A 57 -6.03 8.99 -5.14
N VAL A 58 -7.03 8.36 -4.53
CA VAL A 58 -7.27 8.40 -3.08
C VAL A 58 -7.16 6.99 -2.52
N THR A 59 -6.40 6.83 -1.45
CA THR A 59 -6.18 5.54 -0.79
C THR A 59 -6.71 5.60 0.64
N LEU A 60 -7.37 4.51 1.07
CA LEU A 60 -7.80 4.32 2.45
C LEU A 60 -7.30 2.97 2.97
N ILE A 61 -6.40 3.00 3.94
CA ILE A 61 -5.93 1.81 4.64
C ILE A 61 -6.89 1.51 5.80
N THR A 62 -7.56 0.36 5.75
CA THR A 62 -8.55 -0.03 6.76
C THR A 62 -7.93 -0.86 7.87
N ARG A 63 -6.93 -1.69 7.53
CA ARG A 63 -6.22 -2.54 8.50
C ARG A 63 -4.78 -2.83 8.05
N LYS A 64 -4.48 -3.98 7.44
CA LYS A 64 -3.09 -4.36 7.19
C LYS A 64 -2.52 -3.69 5.95
N ALA A 65 -1.29 -3.22 6.03
CA ALA A 65 -0.52 -2.79 4.88
C ALA A 65 0.96 -3.07 5.13
N TYR A 66 1.44 -4.24 4.70
CA TYR A 66 2.81 -4.68 4.98
C TYR A 66 3.71 -4.77 3.75
N GLY A 67 4.95 -4.34 3.94
CA GLY A 67 6.07 -4.53 3.01
C GLY A 67 5.76 -4.05 1.59
N GLY A 68 6.26 -4.79 0.59
CA GLY A 68 6.03 -4.41 -0.82
C GLY A 68 4.56 -4.40 -1.24
N ALA A 69 3.66 -5.07 -0.50
CA ALA A 69 2.23 -4.97 -0.81
C ALA A 69 1.65 -3.60 -0.42
N TYR A 70 2.12 -2.97 0.66
CA TYR A 70 1.79 -1.58 0.99
C TYR A 70 2.20 -0.65 -0.16
N ASP A 71 3.45 -0.77 -0.65
CA ASP A 71 3.97 0.10 -1.70
C ASP A 71 3.13 0.00 -2.99
N VAL A 72 2.77 -1.23 -3.38
CA VAL A 72 1.99 -1.53 -4.59
C VAL A 72 0.56 -1.01 -4.53
N MET A 73 -0.03 -0.89 -3.34
CA MET A 73 -1.45 -0.57 -3.16
C MET A 73 -1.72 0.94 -3.11
N ALA A 74 -1.31 1.66 -4.17
CA ALA A 74 -1.47 3.12 -4.30
C ALA A 74 -0.91 3.88 -3.08
N SER A 75 0.34 3.56 -2.72
CA SER A 75 1.06 4.29 -1.67
C SER A 75 1.42 5.71 -2.12
N LYS A 76 1.69 6.59 -1.16
CA LYS A 76 2.14 7.95 -1.43
C LYS A 76 3.46 7.99 -2.21
N HIS A 77 4.31 6.97 -2.03
CA HIS A 77 5.60 6.83 -2.72
C HIS A 77 5.47 6.69 -4.24
N ILE A 78 4.31 6.22 -4.72
CA ILE A 78 4.06 5.98 -6.15
C ILE A 78 3.04 6.95 -6.74
N GLY A 79 2.82 8.09 -6.08
CA GLY A 79 2.07 9.22 -6.65
C GLY A 79 0.60 9.28 -6.28
N ALA A 80 0.14 8.52 -5.29
CA ALA A 80 -1.20 8.72 -4.74
C ALA A 80 -1.34 10.14 -4.13
N ASP A 81 -2.46 10.81 -4.39
CA ASP A 81 -2.65 12.20 -4.00
C ASP A 81 -2.96 12.32 -2.50
N VAL A 82 -3.92 11.50 -2.05
CA VAL A 82 -4.39 11.51 -0.65
C VAL A 82 -4.42 10.09 -0.09
N ASN A 83 -3.70 9.86 1.01
CA ASN A 83 -3.59 8.59 1.72
C ASN A 83 -4.17 8.75 3.13
N TYR A 84 -5.35 8.19 3.32
CA TYR A 84 -6.00 8.06 4.62
C TYR A 84 -5.69 6.72 5.27
N ALA A 85 -5.70 6.70 6.60
CA ALA A 85 -5.66 5.47 7.38
C ALA A 85 -6.75 5.49 8.46
N TRP A 86 -7.30 4.32 8.79
CA TRP A 86 -8.09 4.15 10.01
C TRP A 86 -7.19 3.97 11.24
N PRO A 87 -7.70 4.19 12.47
CA PRO A 87 -6.95 3.91 13.69
C PRO A 87 -6.52 2.44 13.82
N THR A 88 -7.24 1.54 13.14
CA THR A 88 -6.96 0.09 13.07
C THR A 88 -5.90 -0.27 12.03
N ALA A 89 -5.33 0.71 11.32
CA ALA A 89 -4.35 0.43 10.29
C ALA A 89 -2.98 0.07 10.86
N GLU A 90 -2.38 -0.98 10.32
CA GLU A 90 -1.08 -1.52 10.70
C GLU A 90 -0.16 -1.38 9.49
N ILE A 91 0.77 -0.43 9.53
CA ILE A 91 1.66 -0.11 8.41
C ILE A 91 3.10 -0.41 8.83
N ALA A 92 3.68 -1.48 8.28
CA ALA A 92 4.98 -1.98 8.70
C ALA A 92 5.74 -2.68 7.57
N VAL A 93 7.04 -2.92 7.75
CA VAL A 93 7.87 -3.65 6.79
C VAL A 93 7.42 -5.10 6.63
N MET A 94 7.06 -5.74 7.74
CA MET A 94 6.51 -7.10 7.78
C MET A 94 5.74 -7.29 9.10
N GLY A 95 5.07 -8.43 9.25
CA GLY A 95 4.38 -8.78 10.49
C GLY A 95 5.34 -8.89 11.67
N ALA A 96 4.86 -8.53 12.87
CA ALA A 96 5.70 -8.39 14.07
C ALA A 96 6.51 -9.64 14.40
N LYS A 97 5.90 -10.83 14.35
CA LYS A 97 6.59 -12.11 14.59
C LYS A 97 7.80 -12.31 13.66
N GLY A 98 7.62 -12.07 12.36
CA GLY A 98 8.72 -12.19 11.41
C GLY A 98 9.80 -11.13 11.63
N ALA A 99 9.41 -9.91 12.00
CA ALA A 99 10.34 -8.85 12.30
C ALA A 99 11.19 -9.16 13.55
N THR A 100 10.57 -9.67 14.62
CA THR A 100 11.28 -9.99 15.86
C THR A 100 12.21 -11.17 15.75
N GLU A 101 11.85 -12.21 14.98
CA GLU A 101 12.73 -13.34 14.70
C GLU A 101 14.01 -12.92 13.95
N ILE A 102 13.93 -11.87 13.13
CA ILE A 102 15.07 -11.31 12.40
C ILE A 102 15.89 -10.37 13.29
N LEU A 103 15.23 -9.42 13.97
CA LEU A 103 15.90 -8.39 14.77
C LEU A 103 16.55 -8.96 16.04
N TYR A 104 15.90 -9.92 16.69
CA TYR A 104 16.31 -10.52 17.96
C TYR A 104 16.74 -11.97 17.77
N ARG A 105 17.42 -12.27 16.67
CA ARG A 105 17.85 -13.64 16.31
C ARG A 105 18.66 -14.33 17.40
N SER A 106 19.46 -13.58 18.15
CA SER A 106 20.24 -14.07 19.29
C SER A 106 19.39 -14.47 20.50
N GLU A 107 18.14 -13.99 20.58
CA GLU A 107 17.21 -14.23 21.69
C GLU A 107 16.21 -15.37 21.38
N LEU A 108 16.30 -16.02 20.20
CA LEU A 108 15.34 -17.04 19.73
C LEU A 108 15.19 -18.26 20.64
N GLY A 109 16.22 -18.58 21.45
CA GLY A 109 16.17 -19.68 22.41
C GLY A 109 15.28 -19.40 23.64
N ASP A 110 14.84 -18.15 23.83
CA ASP A 110 14.06 -17.69 24.98
C ASP A 110 12.67 -17.25 24.51
N ALA A 111 11.70 -18.16 24.65
CA ALA A 111 10.35 -17.96 24.15
C ALA A 111 9.62 -16.78 24.83
N GLU A 112 9.88 -16.54 26.12
CA GLU A 112 9.27 -15.43 26.85
C GLU A 112 9.81 -14.08 26.35
N LYS A 113 11.13 -13.99 26.12
CA LYS A 113 11.71 -12.78 25.52
C LYS A 113 11.16 -12.51 24.13
N ILE A 114 11.12 -13.51 23.25
CA ILE A 114 10.58 -13.32 21.90
C ILE A 114 9.12 -12.90 21.92
N ALA A 115 8.30 -13.48 22.82
CA ALA A 115 6.91 -13.05 22.98
C ALA A 115 6.82 -11.59 23.45
N ALA A 116 7.61 -11.19 24.44
CA ALA A 116 7.67 -9.82 24.92
C ALA A 116 8.12 -8.83 23.83
N ARG A 117 9.17 -9.17 23.07
CA ARG A 117 9.64 -8.37 21.92
C ARG A 117 8.60 -8.23 20.83
N THR A 118 7.84 -9.30 20.56
CA THR A 118 6.81 -9.30 19.52
C THR A 118 5.68 -8.36 19.90
N LYS A 119 5.23 -8.42 21.17
CA LYS A 119 4.22 -7.49 21.69
C LYS A 119 4.71 -6.03 21.66
N GLU A 120 5.95 -5.80 22.07
CA GLU A 120 6.58 -4.46 22.01
C GLU A 120 6.61 -3.93 20.56
N TYR A 121 6.95 -4.79 19.59
CA TYR A 121 6.98 -4.43 18.19
C TYR A 121 5.59 -4.09 17.65
N GLU A 122 4.56 -4.87 18.00
CA GLU A 122 3.17 -4.58 17.61
C GLU A 122 2.72 -3.23 18.15
N GLU A 123 2.92 -2.98 19.45
CA GLU A 123 2.51 -1.72 20.08
C GLU A 123 3.23 -0.50 19.47
N ARG A 124 4.53 -0.63 19.19
CA ARG A 124 5.35 0.49 18.70
C ARG A 124 5.21 0.73 17.20
N PHE A 125 5.13 -0.32 16.39
CA PHE A 125 5.26 -0.22 14.93
C PHE A 125 4.02 -0.65 14.14
N ALA A 126 3.17 -1.53 14.69
CA ALA A 126 1.96 -1.98 13.99
C ALA A 126 0.79 -1.00 14.21
N ASN A 127 1.03 0.28 13.92
CA ASN A 127 0.05 1.36 14.04
C ASN A 127 0.25 2.37 12.89
N PRO A 128 -0.72 3.25 12.60
CA PRO A 128 -0.60 4.16 11.46
C PRO A 128 0.25 5.39 11.77
N PHE A 129 0.60 5.63 13.04
CA PHE A 129 1.19 6.89 13.50
C PHE A 129 2.63 7.04 13.02
N VAL A 130 3.42 5.96 12.99
CA VAL A 130 4.80 6.00 12.48
C VAL A 130 4.83 6.43 11.00
N ALA A 131 3.86 5.99 10.20
CA ALA A 131 3.74 6.39 8.80
C ALA A 131 3.21 7.83 8.66
N ALA A 132 2.30 8.25 9.54
CA ALA A 132 1.77 9.61 9.58
C ALA A 132 2.84 10.66 9.96
N GLU A 133 3.70 10.36 10.94
CA GLU A 133 4.83 11.22 11.34
C GLU A 133 5.79 11.51 10.17
N ARG A 134 5.92 10.56 9.24
CA ARG A 134 6.74 10.70 8.02
C ARG A 134 6.01 11.35 6.86
N GLY A 135 4.73 11.69 7.02
CA GLY A 135 3.89 12.24 5.96
C GLY A 135 3.52 11.22 4.88
N PHE A 136 3.63 9.92 5.13
CA PHE A 136 3.20 8.88 4.19
C PHE A 136 1.68 8.68 4.22
N ILE A 137 1.07 8.97 5.37
CA ILE A 137 -0.37 9.09 5.58
C ILE A 137 -0.68 10.57 5.84
N ASP A 138 -1.63 11.14 5.10
CA ASP A 138 -2.01 12.55 5.22
C ASP A 138 -2.87 12.80 6.47
N GLU A 139 -3.76 11.85 6.80
CA GLU A 139 -4.64 11.95 7.95
C GLU A 139 -5.09 10.57 8.43
N VAL A 140 -5.06 10.35 9.75
CA VAL A 140 -5.74 9.22 10.39
C VAL A 140 -7.18 9.63 10.68
N ILE A 141 -8.15 8.96 10.05
CA ILE A 141 -9.56 9.35 10.08
C ILE A 141 -10.44 8.30 10.74
N MET A 142 -11.53 8.73 11.38
CA MET A 142 -12.51 7.79 11.95
C MET A 142 -13.30 7.06 10.83
N PRO A 143 -13.59 5.76 10.96
CA PRO A 143 -14.26 4.98 9.91
C PRO A 143 -15.57 5.58 9.38
N HIS A 144 -16.41 6.11 10.26
CA HIS A 144 -17.69 6.73 9.90
C HIS A 144 -17.53 8.01 9.06
N SER A 145 -16.36 8.66 9.10
CA SER A 145 -16.08 9.89 8.35
C SER A 145 -15.55 9.63 6.93
N SER A 146 -15.24 8.37 6.59
CA SER A 146 -14.56 7.98 5.34
C SER A 146 -15.24 8.55 4.09
N ARG A 147 -16.56 8.39 3.97
CA ARG A 147 -17.33 8.92 2.82
C ARG A 147 -17.13 10.41 2.62
N ARG A 148 -17.22 11.20 3.70
CA ARG A 148 -17.08 12.66 3.67
C ARG A 148 -15.66 13.07 3.26
N ARG A 149 -14.65 12.41 3.83
CA ARG A 149 -13.23 12.68 3.56
C ARG A 149 -12.85 12.33 2.13
N ILE A 150 -13.26 11.17 1.64
CA ILE A 150 -13.02 10.71 0.27
C ILE A 150 -13.70 11.63 -0.75
N ALA A 151 -14.99 11.95 -0.55
CA ALA A 151 -15.72 12.83 -1.45
C ALA A 151 -15.06 14.22 -1.56
N ARG A 152 -14.63 14.79 -0.43
CA ARG A 152 -13.91 16.07 -0.40
C ARG A 152 -12.57 15.99 -1.13
N ALA A 153 -11.81 14.92 -0.93
CA ALA A 153 -10.52 14.72 -1.60
C ALA A 153 -10.67 14.69 -3.12
N PHE A 154 -11.60 13.90 -3.65
CA PHE A 154 -11.87 13.89 -5.09
C PHE A 154 -12.38 15.23 -5.63
N ALA A 155 -13.23 15.93 -4.87
CA ALA A 155 -13.69 17.25 -5.26
C ALA A 155 -12.52 18.26 -5.37
N SER A 156 -11.54 18.22 -4.47
CA SER A 156 -10.34 19.08 -4.57
C SER A 156 -9.41 18.69 -5.71
N LEU A 157 -9.44 17.44 -6.17
CA LEU A 157 -8.56 16.91 -7.21
C LEU A 157 -9.19 16.97 -8.62
N SER A 158 -10.38 17.58 -8.78
CA SER A 158 -11.09 17.61 -10.06
C SER A 158 -10.31 18.30 -11.19
N ASN A 159 -9.41 19.21 -10.83
CA ASN A 159 -8.57 19.96 -11.76
C ASN A 159 -7.10 19.49 -11.75
N LYS A 160 -6.83 18.27 -11.25
CA LYS A 160 -5.49 17.68 -11.24
C LYS A 160 -4.96 17.60 -12.68
N GLN A 161 -3.78 18.15 -12.91
CA GLN A 161 -3.01 17.99 -14.14
C GLN A 161 -1.62 17.50 -13.79
N VAL A 162 -1.15 16.47 -14.49
CA VAL A 162 0.17 15.88 -14.29
C VAL A 162 0.81 15.70 -15.65
N ASP A 163 1.95 16.37 -15.85
CA ASP A 163 2.74 16.18 -17.06
C ASP A 163 3.59 14.92 -16.95
N VAL A 164 3.41 14.02 -17.92
CA VAL A 164 4.24 12.82 -18.07
C VAL A 164 5.28 13.04 -19.17
N ARG A 165 6.48 12.50 -18.98
CA ARG A 165 7.53 12.57 -20.00
C ARG A 165 7.05 11.91 -21.30
N TRP A 166 7.26 12.61 -22.42
CA TRP A 166 6.89 12.11 -23.73
C TRP A 166 7.64 10.81 -24.09
N ARG A 167 6.90 9.84 -24.61
CA ARG A 167 7.39 8.56 -25.13
C ARG A 167 6.34 8.01 -26.09
N LYS A 168 6.72 7.16 -27.05
CA LYS A 168 5.76 6.49 -27.95
C LYS A 168 4.72 5.67 -27.18
N HIS A 169 5.20 4.87 -26.23
CA HIS A 169 4.40 4.11 -25.27
C HIS A 169 5.32 3.63 -24.13
N ASP A 170 4.74 3.09 -23.07
CA ASP A 170 5.49 2.39 -22.02
C ASP A 170 5.98 0.99 -22.44
N THR A 171 6.81 0.39 -21.60
CA THR A 171 7.31 -0.99 -21.72
C THR A 171 6.97 -1.79 -20.45
N ILE A 172 5.70 -1.74 -20.03
CA ILE A 172 5.23 -2.49 -18.87
C ILE A 172 5.60 -3.99 -18.97
N PRO A 173 5.92 -4.68 -17.85
CA PRO A 173 6.08 -6.13 -17.86
C PRO A 173 4.84 -6.84 -18.45
N LEU A 174 5.06 -7.84 -19.31
CA LEU A 174 4.01 -8.62 -19.99
C LEU A 174 3.73 -9.97 -19.34
#